data_AF-A0A838DB11-F1
#
_entry.id   AF-A0A838DB11-F1
#
_cell.length_a   1.000
_cell.length_b   1.000
_cell.length_c   1.000
_cell.angle_alpha   90.00
_cell.angle_beta   90.00
_cell.angle_gamma   90.00
#
_symmetry.space_group_name_H-M   'P 1'
#
loop_
_entity.id
_entity.type
_entity.pdbx_description
1 polymer ?
#
loop_
_entity_poly.entity_id
_entity_poly.type
_entity_poly.pdbx_seq_one_letter_code
_entity_poly.pdbx_strand_id
1 'polypeptide(L)' 'MSLYPELRVMNSDNVPKLAIGILAVIAIFSIYIVGYDQGQFFSMVQGSEAFDTMLLHEFTHDVRHTAGFPCH' A
#
# COMPACT_ATOMS: atom_id res chain seq x y z
N MET A 1 1.20 18.95 45.93
CA MET A 1 1.30 18.06 44.76
C MET A 1 -0.04 18.13 44.04
N SER A 2 -0.12 18.80 42.89
CA SER A 2 -1.39 18.93 42.14
C SER A 2 -1.73 17.58 41.51
N LEU A 3 -2.97 17.10 41.72
CA LEU A 3 -3.45 15.75 41.38
C LEU A 3 -4.18 15.70 40.02
N TYR A 4 -3.80 16.56 39.06
CA TYR A 4 -4.46 16.63 37.75
C TYR A 4 -3.43 16.53 36.63
N PRO A 5 -3.60 15.59 35.67
CA PRO A 5 -2.75 15.56 34.49
C PRO A 5 -3.03 16.82 33.66
N GLU A 6 -1.97 17.54 33.29
CA GLU A 6 -2.01 18.61 32.31
C GLU A 6 -2.66 18.10 31.02
N LEU A 7 -3.84 18.62 30.69
CA LEU A 7 -4.55 18.26 29.47
C LEU A 7 -3.78 18.86 28.28
N ARG A 8 -3.02 18.02 27.57
CA ARG A 8 -2.25 18.46 26.40
C ARG A 8 -3.19 18.79 25.24
N VAL A 9 -3.42 20.08 24.99
CA VAL A 9 -4.13 20.54 23.80
C VAL A 9 -3.22 20.35 22.57
N MET A 10 -3.57 19.40 21.70
CA MET A 10 -2.88 19.21 20.42
C MET A 10 -3.41 20.19 19.38
N ASN A 11 -2.58 21.15 18.96
CA ASN A 11 -2.91 21.99 17.81
C ASN A 11 -2.65 21.21 16.50
N SER A 12 -3.65 21.15 15.60
CA SER A 12 -3.58 20.45 14.30
C SER A 12 -3.46 21.38 13.10
N ASP A 13 -3.26 22.68 13.32
CA ASP A 13 -3.21 23.70 12.24
C ASP A 13 -2.10 23.43 11.20
N ASN A 14 -1.03 22.73 11.58
CA ASN A 14 0.12 22.44 10.72
C ASN A 14 0.12 21.01 10.15
N VAL A 15 -0.99 20.28 10.22
CA VAL A 15 -1.07 18.93 9.64
C VAL A 15 -1.06 19.04 8.10
N PRO A 16 -0.10 18.39 7.40
CA PRO A 16 0.01 18.49 5.94
C PRO A 16 -1.05 17.63 5.25
N LYS A 17 -2.30 18.13 5.20
CA LYS A 17 -3.48 17.41 4.67
C LYS A 17 -3.28 16.90 3.25
N LEU A 18 -2.58 17.67 2.40
CA LEU A 18 -2.27 17.26 1.02
C LEU A 18 -1.34 16.04 0.99
N ALA A 19 -0.29 16.02 1.81
CA ALA A 19 0.64 14.90 1.89
C ALA A 19 -0.08 13.63 2.37
N ILE A 20 -0.96 13.75 3.37
CA ILE A 20 -1.80 12.65 3.84
C ILE A 20 -2.69 12.13 2.71
N GLY A 21 -3.34 13.02 1.95
CA GLY A 21 -4.17 12.63 0.81
C GLY A 21 -3.38 11.85 -0.25
N ILE A 22 -2.18 12.33 -0.61
CA ILE A 22 -1.29 11.65 -1.55
C ILE A 22 -0.88 10.27 -1.03
N LEU A 23 -0.46 10.19 0.24
CA LEU A 23 -0.06 8.93 0.86
C LEU A 23 -1.21 7.93 0.95
N ALA A 24 -2.44 8.40 1.19
CA ALA A 24 -3.62 7.55 1.20
C ALA A 24 -3.90 6.96 -0.19
N VAL A 25 -3.79 7.76 -1.25
CA VAL A 25 -3.93 7.27 -2.63
C VAL A 25 -2.86 6.24 -2.96
N ILE A 26 -1.59 6.50 -2.61
CA ILE A 26 -0.49 5.55 -2.81
C ILE A 26 -0.78 4.25 -2.05
N ALA A 27 -1.19 4.32 -0.79
CA ALA A 27 -1.49 3.14 0.02
C ALA A 27 -2.62 2.30 -0.59
N ILE A 28 -3.73 2.92 -1.02
CA ILE A 28 -4.85 2.23 -1.67
C ILE A 28 -4.38 1.58 -2.98
N PHE A 29 -3.61 2.31 -3.79
CA PHE A 29 -3.10 1.79 -5.05
C PHE A 29 -2.14 0.60 -4.85
N SER A 30 -1.24 0.68 -3.86
CA SER A 30 -0.36 -0.43 -3.50
C SER A 30 -1.14 -1.66 -3.03
N ILE A 31 -2.19 -1.47 -2.22
CA ILE A 31 -3.08 -2.55 -1.79
C ILE A 31 -3.78 -3.18 -3.01
N TYR A 32 -4.23 -2.39 -3.98
CA TYR A 32 -4.83 -2.90 -5.21
C TYR A 32 -3.84 -3.72 -6.04
N ILE A 33 -2.63 -3.22 -6.26
CA ILE A 33 -1.59 -3.91 -7.05
C ILE A 33 -1.27 -5.26 -6.40
N VAL A 34 -0.98 -5.27 -5.11
CA VAL A 34 -0.60 -6.50 -4.38
C VAL A 34 -1.81 -7.43 -4.24
N GLY A 35 -2.96 -6.90 -3.82
CA GLY A 35 -4.14 -7.67 -3.42
C GLY A 35 -5.12 -8.01 -4.54
N TYR A 36 -5.01 -7.44 -5.75
CA TYR A 36 -6.01 -7.66 -6.80
C TYR A 36 -5.41 -7.79 -8.21
N ASP A 37 -4.42 -6.98 -8.58
CA ASP A 37 -3.99 -6.82 -9.98
C ASP A 37 -3.35 -8.07 -10.63
N GLN A 38 -2.86 -9.04 -9.83
CA GLN A 38 -2.31 -10.33 -10.29
C GLN A 38 -1.22 -10.23 -11.39
N GLY A 39 -0.61 -9.05 -11.57
CA GLY A 39 0.41 -8.77 -12.60
C GLY A 39 -0.10 -8.16 -13.90
N GLN A 40 -1.41 -7.88 -14.04
CA GLN A 40 -2.00 -7.30 -15.25
C GLN A 40 -1.52 -5.87 -15.52
N PHE A 41 -1.27 -5.07 -14.48
CA PHE A 41 -0.74 -3.73 -14.64
C PHE A 41 0.68 -3.77 -15.21
N PHE A 42 1.51 -4.67 -14.70
CA PHE A 42 2.90 -4.77 -15.14
C PHE A 42 3.07 -5.44 -16.50
N SER A 43 2.12 -6.28 -16.94
CA SER A 43 2.15 -6.83 -18.30
C SER A 43 2.05 -5.76 -19.39
N MET A 44 1.54 -4.56 -19.09
CA MET A 44 1.56 -3.44 -20.04
C MET A 44 2.98 -2.95 -20.37
N VAL A 45 3.94 -3.16 -19.48
CA VAL A 45 5.34 -2.76 -19.67
C VAL A 45 6.18 -3.92 -20.16
N GLN A 46 5.99 -5.12 -19.60
CA GLN A 46 6.79 -6.31 -19.92
C GLN A 46 6.29 -7.03 -21.20
N GLY A 47 5.07 -6.74 -21.66
CA GLY A 47 4.52 -7.32 -22.89
C GLY A 47 4.18 -8.80 -22.75
N SER A 48 4.28 -9.55 -23.85
CA SER A 48 3.89 -10.98 -23.89
C SER A 48 4.72 -11.86 -22.96
N GLU A 49 5.97 -11.48 -22.68
CA GLU A 49 6.87 -12.23 -21.79
C GLU A 49 6.35 -12.31 -20.35
N ALA A 50 5.48 -11.38 -19.93
CA ALA A 50 4.85 -11.38 -18.62
C ALA A 50 4.02 -12.66 -18.37
N PHE A 51 3.45 -13.23 -19.44
CA PHE A 51 2.62 -14.43 -19.37
C PHE A 51 3.44 -15.73 -19.44
N ASP A 52 4.58 -15.70 -20.14
CA ASP A 52 5.43 -16.88 -20.32
C ASP A 52 6.32 -17.11 -19.09
N THR A 53 6.97 -16.06 -18.59
CA THR A 53 7.95 -16.17 -17.50
C THR A 53 7.31 -16.05 -16.12
N MET A 54 6.15 -15.39 -16.03
CA MET A 54 5.40 -15.17 -14.79
C MET A 54 6.22 -14.54 -13.65
N LEU A 55 7.36 -13.89 -13.95
CA LEU A 55 8.25 -13.37 -12.92
C LEU A 55 7.53 -12.40 -11.98
N LEU A 56 6.78 -11.46 -12.54
CA LEU A 56 6.03 -10.48 -11.75
C LEU A 56 4.77 -11.07 -11.10
N HIS A 57 4.22 -12.15 -11.65
CA HIS A 57 3.14 -12.90 -11.02
C HIS A 57 3.64 -13.56 -9.73
N GLU A 58 4.74 -14.32 -9.79
CA GLU A 58 5.34 -14.99 -8.63
C GLU A 58 5.87 -13.98 -7.60
N PHE A 59 6.52 -12.89 -8.05
CA PHE A 59 6.94 -11.82 -7.15
C PHE A 59 5.76 -11.19 -6.40
N THR A 60 4.66 -10.89 -7.09
CA THR A 60 3.46 -10.32 -6.45
C THR A 60 2.80 -11.34 -5.52
N HIS A 61 2.79 -12.62 -5.91
CA HIS A 61 2.32 -13.72 -5.07
C HIS A 61 3.13 -13.81 -3.76
N ASP A 62 4.46 -13.74 -3.80
CA ASP A 62 5.31 -13.73 -2.59
C ASP A 62 5.08 -12.50 -1.70
N VAL A 63 4.89 -11.33 -2.31
CA VAL A 63 4.54 -10.10 -1.58
C VAL A 63 3.18 -10.24 -0.89
N ARG A 64 2.20 -10.90 -1.50
CA ARG A 64 0.89 -11.18 -0.87
C ARG A 64 1.02 -12.06 0.36
N HIS A 65 1.82 -13.13 0.29
CA HIS A 65 2.14 -13.96 1.46
C HIS A 65 2.76 -13.13 2.58
N THR A 66 3.75 -12.30 2.25
CA THR A 66 4.43 -11.43 3.22
C THR A 66 3.48 -10.41 3.85
N ALA A 67 2.54 -9.89 3.07
CA ALA A 67 1.53 -8.93 3.51
C ALA A 67 0.30 -9.59 4.17
N GLY A 68 0.26 -10.92 4.29
CA GLY A 68 -0.84 -11.66 4.91
C GLY A 68 -2.13 -11.67 4.09
N PHE A 69 -2.06 -11.37 2.79
CA PHE A 69 -3.23 -11.51 1.91
C PHE A 69 -3.52 -12.99 1.65
N PRO A 70 -4.80 -13.39 1.60
CA PRO A 70 -5.16 -14.74 1.20
C PRO A 70 -4.78 -14.99 -0.27
N CYS A 71 -4.30 -16.20 -0.55
CA CYS A 71 -4.01 -16.73 -1.88
C CYS A 71 -4.38 -18.23 -1.92
N HIS A 72 -4.60 -18.77 -3.12
CA HIS A 72 -5.04 -20.16 -3.33
C HIS A 72 -4.30 -20.81 -4.50
#